data_AF-A0A1I4J628-F1
#
_entry.id   AF-A0A1I4J628-F1
#
_cell.length_a   1.000
_cell.length_b   1.000
_cell.length_c   1.000
_cell.angle_alpha   90.00
_cell.angle_beta   90.00
_cell.angle_gamma   90.00
#
_symmetry.space_group_name_H-M   'P 1'
#
loop_
_entity.id
_entity.type
_entity.pdbx_description
1 polymer ?
#
loop_
_entity_poly.entity_id
_entity_poly.type
_entity_poly.pdbx_seq_one_letter_code
_entity_poly.pdbx_strand_id
1 'polypeptide(L)'
;MPIYTEPSTSSTEGAARSSVEEVYRRAEDDLLEAYNALDSYTRDARHKFDRNVVAGILARLYLQKNQWGDAQKYAAEAHKDYAWMSRTDYLSGFNDRSNSEWIWGHGQTTDQSVASYSFHFKDVSSESSYYYSFMADPHFRSFFDGNDIRSELFEWDVTRYLGGLMYKKFKFRPDNTGDIVLMRKAELVLIEAEAFAEQGEPGQAIAKLNELRQQRGADTPDLSGLSKEELVEEILIERRKELWGEGFGLSDLKRRQKPVERTAATGLVPDTNIEIKGHTVLRFPNNTDFTANSPYYLFAIPELETINNPNL
;
A
#
# COMPACT_ATOMS: atom_id res chain seq x y z
N MET A 1 2.03 11.67 -19.14
CA MET A 1 0.81 11.22 -19.85
C MET A 1 0.18 12.46 -20.45
N PRO A 2 -0.63 12.37 -21.52
CA PRO A 2 -1.48 13.49 -21.92
C PRO A 2 -2.46 13.86 -20.79
N ILE A 3 -2.81 15.14 -20.69
CA ILE A 3 -3.81 15.65 -19.73
C ILE A 3 -5.04 16.08 -20.51
N TYR A 4 -6.21 15.56 -20.13
CA TYR A 4 -7.51 15.94 -20.68
C TYR A 4 -8.39 16.46 -19.55
N THR A 5 -8.94 17.66 -19.71
CA THR A 5 -9.83 18.30 -18.70
C THR A 5 -11.25 18.51 -19.20
N GLU A 6 -11.48 18.23 -20.49
CA GLU A 6 -12.81 18.27 -21.12
C GLU A 6 -13.27 16.86 -21.48
N PRO A 7 -14.58 16.57 -21.44
CA PRO A 7 -15.13 15.31 -21.92
C PRO A 7 -14.77 15.06 -23.40
N SER A 8 -14.30 13.85 -23.71
CA SER A 8 -14.01 13.48 -25.10
C SER A 8 -15.28 13.43 -25.96
N THR A 9 -15.16 13.92 -27.18
CA THR A 9 -16.19 13.89 -28.23
C THR A 9 -15.63 13.21 -29.47
N SER A 10 -16.46 13.04 -30.51
CA SER A 10 -15.99 12.51 -31.81
C SER A 10 -14.96 13.41 -32.51
N SER A 11 -14.79 14.65 -32.07
CA SER A 11 -13.79 15.60 -32.59
C SER A 11 -12.59 15.80 -31.67
N THR A 12 -12.52 15.09 -30.54
CA THR A 12 -11.36 15.20 -29.63
C THR A 12 -10.14 14.54 -30.26
N GLU A 13 -9.10 15.33 -30.49
CA GLU A 13 -7.81 14.84 -30.99
C GLU A 13 -6.91 14.37 -29.84
N GLY A 14 -5.99 13.45 -30.15
CA GLY A 14 -5.00 12.98 -29.18
C GLY A 14 -4.04 14.10 -28.79
N ALA A 15 -3.76 14.26 -27.50
CA ALA A 15 -2.83 15.28 -27.00
C ALA A 15 -1.43 14.71 -26.79
N ALA A 16 -0.42 15.59 -26.86
CA ALA A 16 0.95 15.24 -26.53
C ALA A 16 1.13 14.91 -25.04
N ARG A 17 2.24 14.22 -24.71
CA ARG A 17 2.57 13.93 -23.31
C ARG A 17 2.90 15.21 -22.55
N SER A 18 2.21 15.43 -21.44
CA SER A 18 2.64 16.38 -20.42
C SER A 18 3.81 15.83 -19.61
N SER A 19 4.63 16.75 -19.10
CA SER A 19 5.69 16.46 -18.15
C SER A 19 5.15 15.91 -16.84
N VAL A 20 6.01 15.26 -16.05
CA VAL A 20 5.65 14.76 -14.71
C VAL A 20 5.22 15.91 -13.80
N GLU A 21 5.90 17.05 -13.88
CA GLU A 21 5.57 18.25 -13.11
C GLU A 21 4.18 18.80 -13.42
N GLU A 22 3.82 18.88 -14.71
CA GLU A 22 2.48 19.33 -15.12
C GLU A 22 1.37 18.39 -14.64
N VAL A 23 1.60 17.08 -14.67
CA VAL A 23 0.64 16.09 -14.15
C VAL A 23 0.47 16.25 -12.64
N TYR A 24 1.56 16.42 -11.89
CA TYR A 24 1.48 16.67 -10.45
C TYR A 24 0.79 17.99 -10.11
N ARG A 25 1.10 19.06 -10.84
CA ARG A 25 0.43 20.35 -10.66
C ARG A 25 -1.06 20.21 -10.90
N ARG A 26 -1.47 19.56 -12.00
CA ARG A 26 -2.90 19.36 -12.28
C ARG A 26 -3.60 18.56 -11.18
N ALA A 27 -2.99 17.46 -10.73
CA ALA A 27 -3.54 16.65 -9.65
C ALA A 27 -3.66 17.43 -8.33
N GLU A 28 -2.67 18.26 -8.00
CA GLU A 28 -2.69 19.13 -6.82
C GLU A 28 -3.80 20.19 -6.91
N ASP A 29 -3.92 20.87 -8.04
CA ASP A 29 -4.97 21.87 -8.29
C ASP A 29 -6.37 21.25 -8.10
N ASP A 30 -6.62 20.10 -8.74
CA ASP A 30 -7.90 19.38 -8.65
C ASP A 30 -8.22 18.95 -7.21
N LEU A 31 -7.22 18.43 -6.47
CA LEU A 31 -7.40 17.98 -5.10
C LEU A 31 -7.60 19.14 -4.13
N LEU A 32 -6.91 20.27 -4.30
CA LEU A 32 -7.10 21.45 -3.47
C LEU A 32 -8.46 22.09 -3.72
N GLU A 33 -8.91 22.15 -4.97
CA GLU A 33 -10.28 22.59 -5.29
C GLU A 33 -11.32 21.70 -4.61
N ALA A 34 -11.20 20.37 -4.77
CA ALA A 34 -12.12 19.41 -4.15
C ALA A 34 -12.09 19.48 -2.62
N TYR A 35 -10.91 19.60 -2.01
CA TYR A 35 -10.75 19.70 -0.56
C TYR A 35 -11.50 20.91 0.00
N ASN A 36 -11.41 22.07 -0.67
CA ASN A 36 -12.13 23.27 -0.27
C ASN A 36 -13.64 23.16 -0.52
N ALA A 37 -14.05 22.56 -1.65
CA ALA A 37 -15.46 22.39 -1.98
C ALA A 37 -16.21 21.42 -1.04
N LEU A 38 -15.50 20.49 -0.39
CA LEU A 38 -16.06 19.46 0.48
C LEU A 38 -16.07 19.84 1.98
N ASP A 39 -15.75 21.08 2.34
CA ASP A 39 -15.61 21.52 3.75
C ASP A 39 -16.80 21.15 4.64
N SER A 40 -18.02 21.36 4.15
CA SER A 40 -19.26 21.06 4.87
C SER A 40 -19.92 19.73 4.44
N TYR A 41 -19.28 18.96 3.56
CA TYR A 41 -19.84 17.71 3.06
C TYR A 41 -19.60 16.56 4.04
N THR A 42 -20.69 15.91 4.46
CA THR A 42 -20.63 14.65 5.21
C THR A 42 -21.04 13.51 4.27
N ARG A 43 -20.14 12.56 4.06
CA ARG A 43 -20.44 11.37 3.26
C ARG A 43 -21.27 10.35 4.02
N ASP A 44 -22.08 9.61 3.29
CA ASP A 44 -22.93 8.50 3.77
C ASP A 44 -22.33 7.11 3.47
N ALA A 45 -21.23 7.05 2.72
CA ALA A 45 -20.61 5.79 2.30
C ALA A 45 -19.09 5.91 2.13
N ARG A 46 -18.36 4.85 2.49
CA ARG A 46 -16.89 4.78 2.49
C ARG A 46 -16.21 4.92 1.13
N HIS A 47 -16.94 4.76 0.02
CA HIS A 47 -16.39 4.93 -1.33
C HIS A 47 -16.48 6.39 -1.81
N LYS A 48 -17.37 7.20 -1.23
CA LYS A 48 -17.49 8.62 -1.56
C LYS A 48 -16.34 9.41 -0.93
N PHE A 49 -15.98 10.50 -1.60
CA PHE A 49 -14.95 11.43 -1.18
C PHE A 49 -15.55 12.45 -0.21
N ASP A 50 -14.99 12.54 0.98
CA ASP A 50 -15.16 13.67 1.89
C ASP A 50 -13.81 14.40 2.04
N ARG A 51 -13.77 15.44 2.85
CA ARG A 51 -12.54 16.20 3.11
C ARG A 51 -11.40 15.32 3.64
N ASN A 52 -11.69 14.30 4.46
CA ASN A 52 -10.69 13.39 5.00
C ASN A 52 -10.06 12.50 3.91
N VAL A 53 -10.87 11.98 2.97
CA VAL A 53 -10.36 11.22 1.82
C VAL A 53 -9.46 12.10 0.96
N VAL A 54 -9.91 13.32 0.62
CA VAL A 54 -9.11 14.23 -0.22
C VAL A 54 -7.81 14.65 0.48
N ALA A 55 -7.86 14.95 1.79
CA ALA A 55 -6.67 15.21 2.59
C ALA A 55 -5.68 14.04 2.54
N GLY A 56 -6.15 12.80 2.67
CA GLY A 56 -5.25 11.65 2.58
C GLY A 56 -4.61 11.46 1.20
N ILE A 57 -5.32 11.82 0.12
CA ILE A 57 -4.75 11.79 -1.24
C ILE A 57 -3.74 12.94 -1.42
N LEU A 58 -4.03 14.14 -0.90
CA LEU A 58 -3.06 15.24 -0.84
C LEU A 58 -1.81 14.83 -0.07
N ALA A 59 -1.94 14.15 1.07
CA ALA A 59 -0.80 13.65 1.84
C ALA A 59 0.09 12.71 1.01
N ARG A 60 -0.51 11.77 0.27
CA ARG A 60 0.21 10.89 -0.68
C ARG A 60 0.90 11.69 -1.78
N LEU A 61 0.21 12.67 -2.37
CA LEU A 61 0.75 13.51 -3.44
C LEU A 61 1.95 14.32 -2.95
N TYR A 62 1.84 14.98 -1.80
CA TYR A 62 2.93 15.75 -1.23
C TYR A 62 4.11 14.88 -0.78
N LEU A 63 3.85 13.68 -0.26
CA LEU A 63 4.90 12.71 0.01
C LEU A 63 5.67 12.34 -1.27
N GLN A 64 4.97 12.12 -2.39
CA GLN A 64 5.59 11.86 -3.70
C GLN A 64 6.37 13.05 -4.25
N LYS A 65 5.95 14.28 -3.93
CA LYS A 65 6.62 15.53 -4.31
C LYS A 65 7.73 15.95 -3.33
N ASN A 66 8.03 15.14 -2.32
CA ASN A 66 8.96 15.47 -1.23
C ASN A 66 8.63 16.79 -0.50
N GLN A 67 7.34 17.15 -0.45
CA GLN A 67 6.83 18.32 0.26
C GLN A 67 6.40 17.90 1.66
N TRP A 68 7.39 17.74 2.54
CA TRP A 68 7.22 17.04 3.82
C TRP A 68 6.24 17.74 4.77
N GLY A 69 6.27 19.08 4.81
CA GLY A 69 5.35 19.85 5.67
C GLY A 69 3.89 19.63 5.29
N ASP A 70 3.55 19.71 4.00
CA ASP A 70 2.19 19.46 3.54
C ASP A 70 1.80 17.98 3.63
N ALA A 71 2.73 17.05 3.36
CA ALA A 71 2.49 15.63 3.55
C ALA A 71 2.09 15.32 5.01
N GLN A 72 2.83 15.86 5.98
CA GLN A 72 2.54 15.72 7.40
C GLN A 72 1.21 16.37 7.78
N LYS A 73 0.97 17.63 7.37
CA LYS A 73 -0.26 18.38 7.64
C LYS A 73 -1.51 17.64 7.18
N TYR A 74 -1.55 17.26 5.90
CA TYR A 74 -2.72 16.61 5.33
C TYR A 74 -2.88 15.17 5.81
N ALA A 75 -1.78 14.48 6.15
CA ALA A 75 -1.86 13.18 6.78
C ALA A 75 -2.55 13.26 8.14
N ALA A 76 -2.07 14.15 9.02
CA ALA A 76 -2.63 14.37 10.35
C ALA A 76 -4.13 14.71 10.28
N GLU A 77 -4.53 15.57 9.33
CA GLU A 77 -5.93 15.92 9.15
C GLU A 77 -6.79 14.73 8.72
N ALA A 78 -6.33 13.96 7.73
CA ALA A 78 -7.11 12.88 7.13
C ALA A 78 -7.52 11.79 8.12
N HIS A 79 -6.69 11.51 9.13
CA HIS A 79 -6.92 10.43 10.09
C HIS A 79 -7.37 10.88 11.48
N LYS A 80 -7.48 12.20 11.74
CA LYS A 80 -7.75 12.75 13.08
C LYS A 80 -8.99 12.17 13.77
N ASP A 81 -10.04 11.91 12.98
CA ASP A 81 -11.34 11.42 13.46
C ASP A 81 -11.50 9.89 13.33
N TYR A 82 -10.43 9.18 12.95
CA TYR A 82 -10.44 7.73 12.77
C TYR A 82 -9.79 7.04 13.96
N ALA A 83 -10.48 6.02 14.47
CA ALA A 83 -9.93 5.16 15.52
C ALA A 83 -8.99 4.12 14.92
N TRP A 84 -8.07 3.64 15.75
CA TRP A 84 -7.29 2.46 15.41
C TRP A 84 -8.20 1.23 15.31
N MET A 85 -7.90 0.31 14.39
CA MET A 85 -8.62 -0.97 14.37
C MET A 85 -8.22 -1.82 15.58
N SER A 86 -9.15 -2.62 16.07
CA SER A 86 -8.86 -3.57 17.15
C SER A 86 -7.99 -4.73 16.63
N ARG A 87 -7.37 -5.47 17.56
CA ARG A 87 -6.70 -6.74 17.23
C ARG A 87 -7.63 -7.70 16.48
N THR A 88 -8.88 -7.81 16.93
CA THR A 88 -9.89 -8.66 16.27
C THR A 88 -10.12 -8.24 14.83
N ASP A 89 -10.27 -6.93 14.59
CA ASP A 89 -10.50 -6.40 13.24
C ASP A 89 -9.27 -6.56 12.33
N TYR A 90 -8.05 -6.50 12.87
CA TYR A 90 -6.85 -6.75 12.07
C TYR A 90 -6.80 -8.22 11.60
N LEU A 91 -7.21 -9.16 12.45
CA LEU A 91 -7.17 -10.60 12.18
C LEU A 91 -8.41 -11.11 11.41
N SER A 92 -9.39 -10.25 11.12
CA SER A 92 -10.68 -10.64 10.53
C SER A 92 -10.66 -10.82 9.00
N GLY A 93 -9.58 -10.42 8.32
CA GLY A 93 -9.37 -10.69 6.90
C GLY A 93 -9.47 -9.49 5.95
N PHE A 94 -9.44 -8.25 6.45
CA PHE A 94 -9.35 -7.04 5.63
C PHE A 94 -10.39 -6.96 4.49
N ASN A 95 -11.64 -7.28 4.80
CA ASN A 95 -12.72 -7.48 3.82
C ASN A 95 -14.02 -6.72 4.16
N ASP A 96 -13.98 -5.84 5.16
CA ASP A 96 -15.13 -5.08 5.64
C ASP A 96 -14.81 -3.59 5.82
N ARG A 97 -15.49 -2.75 5.04
CA ARG A 97 -15.36 -1.28 5.11
C ARG A 97 -15.91 -0.66 6.40
N SER A 98 -16.62 -1.43 7.23
CA SER A 98 -17.06 -1.00 8.55
C SER A 98 -15.91 -0.81 9.54
N ASN A 99 -14.73 -1.39 9.24
CA ASN A 99 -13.51 -1.24 10.03
C ASN A 99 -13.24 0.24 10.37
N SER A 100 -13.02 0.49 11.66
CA SER A 100 -12.90 1.84 12.22
C SER A 100 -11.72 2.63 11.66
N GLU A 101 -10.70 1.95 11.14
CA GLU A 101 -9.47 2.54 10.65
C GLU A 101 -9.54 2.89 9.16
N TRP A 102 -10.53 2.38 8.42
CA TRP A 102 -10.65 2.58 6.97
C TRP A 102 -11.21 3.97 6.65
N ILE A 103 -10.35 4.83 6.09
CA ILE A 103 -10.70 6.17 5.62
C ILE A 103 -11.38 6.08 4.26
N TRP A 104 -10.93 5.21 3.37
CA TRP A 104 -11.51 5.06 2.04
C TRP A 104 -11.56 3.58 1.66
N GLY A 105 -12.67 3.14 1.08
CA GLY A 105 -12.85 1.75 0.68
C GLY A 105 -14.01 1.53 -0.28
N HIS A 106 -13.88 0.53 -1.13
CA HIS A 106 -14.88 0.13 -2.09
C HIS A 106 -15.66 -1.08 -1.58
N GLY A 107 -16.93 -0.85 -1.23
CA GLY A 107 -17.81 -1.89 -0.74
C GLY A 107 -18.20 -2.89 -1.83
N GLN A 108 -18.28 -4.17 -1.47
CA GLN A 108 -18.77 -5.24 -2.33
C GLN A 108 -20.04 -5.84 -1.75
N THR A 109 -20.91 -6.30 -2.64
CA THR A 109 -22.14 -7.06 -2.33
C THR A 109 -22.25 -8.20 -3.34
N THR A 110 -23.17 -9.14 -3.13
CA THR A 110 -23.45 -10.18 -4.12
C THR A 110 -23.91 -9.61 -5.47
N ASP A 111 -24.55 -8.44 -5.46
CA ASP A 111 -25.00 -7.74 -6.68
C ASP A 111 -23.88 -6.94 -7.37
N GLN A 112 -22.81 -6.58 -6.63
CA GLN A 112 -21.64 -5.86 -7.13
C GLN A 112 -20.37 -6.43 -6.50
N SER A 113 -19.87 -7.52 -7.08
CA SER A 113 -18.76 -8.33 -6.53
C SER A 113 -17.53 -8.42 -7.44
N VAL A 114 -17.49 -7.71 -8.57
CA VAL A 114 -16.40 -7.81 -9.55
C VAL A 114 -15.02 -7.57 -8.92
N ALA A 115 -14.89 -6.58 -8.03
CA ALA A 115 -13.62 -6.30 -7.38
C ALA A 115 -13.25 -7.35 -6.33
N SER A 116 -14.23 -8.06 -5.77
CA SER A 116 -14.00 -9.21 -4.87
C SER A 116 -13.20 -10.32 -5.55
N TYR A 117 -13.21 -10.40 -6.89
CA TYR A 117 -12.40 -11.37 -7.63
C TYR A 117 -10.91 -11.27 -7.31
N SER A 118 -10.43 -10.08 -6.92
CA SER A 118 -9.04 -9.88 -6.49
C SER A 118 -8.65 -10.72 -5.26
N PHE A 119 -9.62 -11.10 -4.41
CA PHE A 119 -9.38 -11.98 -3.27
C PHE A 119 -9.05 -13.41 -3.69
N HIS A 120 -9.40 -13.88 -4.90
CA HIS A 120 -8.93 -15.19 -5.37
C HIS A 120 -7.40 -15.26 -5.52
N PHE A 121 -6.72 -14.11 -5.63
CA PHE A 121 -5.26 -14.03 -5.62
C PHE A 121 -4.69 -13.81 -4.20
N LYS A 122 -5.33 -12.92 -3.42
CA LYS A 122 -4.85 -12.45 -2.10
C LYS A 122 -5.19 -13.36 -0.94
N ASP A 123 -6.37 -13.99 -0.97
CA ASP A 123 -6.75 -14.98 0.03
C ASP A 123 -6.00 -16.27 -0.26
N VAL A 124 -5.00 -16.53 0.57
CA VAL A 124 -4.13 -17.70 0.44
C VAL A 124 -4.53 -18.84 1.37
N SER A 125 -5.66 -18.73 2.09
CA SER A 125 -6.03 -19.70 3.12
C SER A 125 -7.45 -20.24 3.05
N SER A 126 -8.42 -19.45 2.57
CA SER A 126 -9.82 -19.88 2.54
C SER A 126 -10.13 -20.74 1.33
N GLU A 127 -11.00 -21.74 1.51
CA GLU A 127 -11.43 -22.65 0.43
C GLU A 127 -12.13 -21.93 -0.73
N SER A 128 -12.73 -20.76 -0.48
CA SER A 128 -13.35 -19.91 -1.50
C SER A 128 -12.36 -19.33 -2.52
N SER A 129 -11.07 -19.32 -2.21
CA SER A 129 -10.05 -18.80 -3.12
C SER A 129 -9.71 -19.77 -4.25
N TYR A 130 -9.30 -19.25 -5.40
CA TYR A 130 -8.97 -20.07 -6.57
C TYR A 130 -7.46 -20.18 -6.81
N TYR A 131 -6.71 -19.10 -6.62
CA TYR A 131 -5.32 -19.03 -7.06
C TYR A 131 -4.31 -19.09 -5.94
N TYR A 132 -4.64 -18.61 -4.73
CA TYR A 132 -3.77 -18.67 -3.56
C TYR A 132 -2.35 -18.13 -3.85
N SER A 133 -2.24 -17.07 -4.66
CA SER A 133 -0.99 -16.76 -5.37
C SER A 133 -0.12 -15.71 -4.70
N PHE A 134 -0.67 -14.91 -3.78
CA PHE A 134 0.07 -13.87 -3.07
C PHE A 134 0.70 -14.43 -1.78
N MET A 135 1.63 -15.37 -1.92
CA MET A 135 2.40 -15.90 -0.79
C MET A 135 3.41 -14.86 -0.28
N ALA A 136 3.72 -14.91 1.01
CA ALA A 136 4.73 -14.07 1.62
C ALA A 136 6.14 -14.60 1.34
N ASP A 137 7.10 -13.67 1.30
CA ASP A 137 8.51 -14.01 1.37
C ASP A 137 8.83 -14.59 2.76
N PRO A 138 9.47 -15.77 2.87
CA PRO A 138 9.95 -16.30 4.14
C PRO A 138 10.81 -15.32 4.95
N HIS A 139 11.65 -14.51 4.29
CA HIS A 139 12.48 -13.52 4.97
C HIS A 139 11.67 -12.34 5.51
N PHE A 140 10.54 -12.01 4.90
CA PHE A 140 9.64 -10.95 5.38
C PHE A 140 9.11 -11.23 6.79
N ARG A 141 8.91 -12.50 7.17
CA ARG A 141 8.51 -12.89 8.53
C ARG A 141 9.51 -12.44 9.59
N SER A 142 10.80 -12.32 9.25
CA SER A 142 11.85 -11.93 10.21
C SER A 142 11.75 -10.47 10.69
N PHE A 143 10.97 -9.63 10.01
CA PHE A 143 10.74 -8.25 10.43
C PHE A 143 9.70 -8.09 11.55
N PHE A 144 9.06 -9.19 11.95
CA PHE A 144 8.04 -9.21 12.99
C PHE A 144 8.61 -9.85 14.26
N ASP A 145 8.54 -9.14 15.37
CA ASP A 145 8.82 -9.71 16.68
C ASP A 145 7.67 -10.63 17.14
N GLY A 146 7.89 -11.36 18.25
CA GLY A 146 6.92 -12.33 18.76
C GLY A 146 5.70 -11.72 19.46
N ASN A 147 5.73 -10.43 19.81
CA ASN A 147 4.62 -9.72 20.45
C ASN A 147 3.70 -9.07 19.39
N ASP A 148 4.22 -8.84 18.18
CA ASP A 148 3.49 -8.26 17.06
C ASP A 148 2.32 -9.16 16.61
N ILE A 149 1.09 -8.65 16.71
CA ILE A 149 -0.14 -9.37 16.33
C ILE A 149 -0.14 -9.83 14.86
N ARG A 150 0.63 -9.16 14.00
CA ARG A 150 0.71 -9.46 12.57
C ARG A 150 1.50 -10.74 12.34
N SER A 151 2.39 -11.13 13.24
CA SER A 151 3.18 -12.37 13.14
C SER A 151 2.30 -13.63 13.14
N GLU A 152 1.10 -13.56 13.74
CA GLU A 152 0.13 -14.66 13.84
C GLU A 152 -0.55 -15.00 12.51
N LEU A 153 -0.45 -14.11 11.53
CA LEU A 153 -1.03 -14.32 10.20
C LEU A 153 -0.16 -15.24 9.34
N PHE A 154 1.07 -15.52 9.74
CA PHE A 154 1.97 -16.40 9.00
C PHE A 154 1.68 -17.87 9.27
N GLU A 155 1.58 -18.67 8.21
CA GLU A 155 1.42 -20.11 8.30
C GLU A 155 2.06 -20.78 7.08
N TRP A 156 2.84 -21.84 7.29
CA TRP A 156 3.40 -22.61 6.18
C TRP A 156 2.30 -23.44 5.51
N ASP A 157 2.17 -23.34 4.20
CA ASP A 157 1.25 -24.19 3.45
C ASP A 157 1.85 -25.57 3.27
N VAL A 158 1.28 -26.54 3.98
CA VAL A 158 1.63 -27.97 3.89
C VAL A 158 0.67 -28.76 3.00
N THR A 159 -0.18 -28.07 2.24
CA THR A 159 -1.30 -28.66 1.49
C THR A 159 -1.27 -28.33 0.01
N ARG A 160 -1.52 -27.07 -0.39
CA ARG A 160 -1.78 -26.68 -1.79
C ARG A 160 -0.50 -26.24 -2.47
N TYR A 161 0.13 -25.20 -1.93
CA TYR A 161 1.43 -24.70 -2.37
C TYR A 161 2.50 -25.14 -1.38
N LEU A 162 2.73 -26.45 -1.35
CA LEU A 162 3.64 -27.13 -0.41
C LEU A 162 4.97 -26.38 -0.26
N GLY A 163 5.24 -25.89 0.94
CA GLY A 163 6.46 -25.17 1.32
C GLY A 163 6.41 -23.65 1.20
N GLY A 164 5.34 -23.06 0.67
CA GLY A 164 5.18 -21.61 0.65
C GLY A 164 4.67 -21.04 1.98
N LEU A 165 4.99 -19.78 2.25
CA LEU A 165 4.55 -19.09 3.45
C LEU A 165 3.29 -18.27 3.17
N MET A 166 2.16 -18.65 3.76
CA MET A 166 0.93 -17.86 3.73
C MET A 166 1.06 -16.66 4.67
N TYR A 167 0.45 -15.54 4.28
CA TYR A 167 0.17 -14.42 5.18
C TYR A 167 -1.32 -14.08 5.09
N LYS A 168 -2.08 -14.54 6.09
CA LYS A 168 -3.55 -14.66 6.08
C LYS A 168 -4.28 -13.34 6.34
N LYS A 169 -3.74 -12.22 5.86
CA LYS A 169 -4.27 -10.87 6.07
C LYS A 169 -5.58 -10.62 5.33
N PHE A 170 -5.71 -11.16 4.12
CA PHE A 170 -6.92 -11.01 3.29
C PHE A 170 -7.70 -12.31 3.27
N LYS A 171 -9.02 -12.24 3.51
CA LYS A 171 -9.93 -13.39 3.43
C LYS A 171 -11.25 -13.02 2.76
N PHE A 172 -11.86 -13.94 2.04
CA PHE A 172 -13.25 -13.79 1.64
C PHE A 172 -14.19 -13.72 2.85
N ARG A 173 -15.29 -12.99 2.71
CA ARG A 173 -16.47 -13.13 3.56
C ARG A 173 -17.24 -14.41 3.19
N PRO A 174 -18.16 -14.90 4.05
CA PRO A 174 -18.91 -16.13 3.77
C PRO A 174 -19.74 -16.13 2.47
N ASP A 175 -20.11 -14.95 1.96
CA ASP A 175 -20.84 -14.78 0.70
C ASP A 175 -19.91 -14.71 -0.53
N ASN A 176 -18.63 -15.07 -0.37
CA ASN A 176 -17.59 -14.99 -1.40
C ASN A 176 -17.35 -13.58 -1.95
N THR A 177 -17.59 -12.56 -1.14
CA THR A 177 -17.23 -11.18 -1.45
C THR A 177 -16.14 -10.67 -0.50
N GLY A 178 -15.54 -9.52 -0.82
CA GLY A 178 -14.62 -8.84 0.09
C GLY A 178 -14.46 -7.38 -0.30
N ASP A 179 -14.71 -6.47 0.66
CA ASP A 179 -14.54 -5.04 0.43
C ASP A 179 -13.07 -4.70 0.17
N ILE A 180 -12.81 -3.69 -0.66
CA ILE A 180 -11.46 -3.28 -1.04
C ILE A 180 -11.04 -2.06 -0.23
N VAL A 181 -10.03 -2.23 0.63
CA VAL A 181 -9.40 -1.11 1.33
C VAL A 181 -8.64 -0.23 0.35
N LEU A 182 -8.80 1.09 0.47
CA LEU A 182 -8.10 2.07 -0.37
C LEU A 182 -7.23 3.04 0.45
N MET A 183 -7.54 3.26 1.73
CA MET A 183 -6.79 4.14 2.63
C MET A 183 -7.14 3.85 4.10
N ARG A 184 -6.14 3.82 4.98
CA ARG A 184 -6.33 3.60 6.42
C ARG A 184 -5.48 4.53 7.26
N LYS A 185 -5.90 4.82 8.49
CA LYS A 185 -5.13 5.63 9.45
C LYS A 185 -3.67 5.18 9.61
N ALA A 186 -3.37 3.88 9.68
CA ALA A 186 -1.97 3.41 9.79
C ALA A 186 -1.05 3.95 8.69
N GLU A 187 -1.57 4.04 7.46
CA GLU A 187 -0.80 4.60 6.34
C GLU A 187 -0.47 6.07 6.60
N LEU A 188 -1.45 6.87 7.02
CA LEU A 188 -1.28 8.32 7.21
C LEU A 188 -0.34 8.60 8.39
N VAL A 189 -0.39 7.79 9.45
CA VAL A 189 0.57 7.85 10.56
C VAL A 189 2.00 7.55 10.08
N LEU A 190 2.17 6.59 9.16
CA LEU A 190 3.48 6.31 8.55
C LEU A 190 3.94 7.42 7.58
N ILE A 191 3.02 8.11 6.92
CA ILE A 191 3.33 9.33 6.14
C ILE A 191 3.84 10.43 7.08
N GLU A 192 3.18 10.65 8.22
CA GLU A 192 3.65 11.61 9.23
C GLU A 192 5.05 11.23 9.74
N ALA A 193 5.27 9.96 10.09
CA ALA A 193 6.57 9.49 10.58
C ALA A 193 7.69 9.76 9.57
N GLU A 194 7.49 9.42 8.29
CA GLU A 194 8.48 9.66 7.24
C GLU A 194 8.71 11.17 7.04
N ALA A 195 7.63 11.95 6.99
CA ALA A 195 7.73 13.40 6.81
C ALA A 195 8.48 14.09 7.96
N PHE A 196 8.27 13.67 9.21
CA PHE A 196 9.02 14.19 10.35
C PHE A 196 10.51 13.82 10.27
N ALA A 197 10.83 12.58 9.88
CA ALA A 197 12.21 12.16 9.71
C ALA A 197 12.92 13.01 8.64
N GLU A 198 12.27 13.22 7.50
CA GLU A 198 12.84 14.02 6.40
C GLU A 198 12.99 15.51 6.74
N GLN A 199 12.19 16.02 7.67
CA GLN A 199 12.30 17.39 8.20
C GLN A 199 13.40 17.55 9.27
N GLY A 200 14.09 16.47 9.65
CA GLY A 200 15.09 16.51 10.71
C GLY A 200 14.47 16.55 12.11
N GLU A 201 13.26 16.00 12.26
CA GLU A 201 12.53 15.91 13.53
C GLU A 201 12.43 14.45 14.02
N PRO A 202 13.56 13.81 14.41
CA PRO A 202 13.60 12.38 14.73
C PRO A 202 12.72 12.02 15.93
N GLY A 203 12.57 12.90 16.92
CA GLY A 203 11.70 12.65 18.08
C GLY A 203 10.24 12.45 17.68
N GLN A 204 9.70 13.33 16.84
CA GLN A 204 8.33 13.23 16.30
C GLN A 204 8.18 12.01 15.39
N ALA A 205 9.16 11.72 14.54
CA ALA A 205 9.15 10.56 13.65
C ALA A 205 9.08 9.24 14.43
N ILE A 206 9.94 9.09 15.45
CA ILE A 206 9.96 7.91 16.32
C ILE A 206 8.64 7.78 17.08
N ALA A 207 8.08 8.89 17.57
CA ALA A 207 6.79 8.86 18.26
C ALA A 207 5.67 8.34 17.36
N LYS A 208 5.59 8.79 16.09
CA LYS A 208 4.58 8.32 15.12
C LYS A 208 4.78 6.86 14.72
N LEU A 209 6.03 6.45 14.52
CA LEU A 209 6.36 5.05 14.24
C LEU A 209 5.95 4.14 15.41
N ASN A 210 6.27 4.55 16.64
CA ASN A 210 5.95 3.80 17.85
C ASN A 210 4.45 3.81 18.17
N GLU A 211 3.70 4.85 17.79
CA GLU A 211 2.23 4.87 17.88
C GLU A 211 1.64 3.64 17.15
N LEU A 212 2.08 3.40 15.91
CA LEU A 212 1.65 2.23 15.14
C LEU A 212 2.16 0.92 15.74
N ARG A 213 3.46 0.83 16.09
CA ARG A 213 4.05 -0.40 16.65
C ARG A 213 3.32 -0.85 17.91
N GLN A 214 3.04 0.09 18.84
CA GLN A 214 2.28 -0.18 20.06
C GLN A 214 0.86 -0.69 19.75
N GLN A 215 0.18 -0.09 18.77
CA GLN A 215 -1.15 -0.55 18.37
C GLN A 215 -1.14 -1.98 17.80
N ARG A 216 -0.01 -2.42 17.24
CA ARG A 216 0.19 -3.79 16.76
C ARG A 216 0.79 -4.72 17.83
N GLY A 217 1.02 -4.23 19.04
CA GLY A 217 1.71 -4.98 20.11
C GLY A 217 3.18 -5.26 19.81
N ALA A 218 3.75 -4.65 18.76
CA ALA A 218 5.13 -4.83 18.36
C ALA A 218 6.08 -4.09 19.31
N ASP A 219 7.33 -4.56 19.37
CA ASP A 219 8.37 -3.96 20.18
C ASP A 219 8.68 -2.53 19.70
N THR A 220 9.05 -1.65 20.65
CA THR A 220 9.43 -0.26 20.37
C THR A 220 10.89 -0.02 20.80
N PRO A 221 11.87 -0.48 19.99
CA PRO A 221 13.27 -0.27 20.31
C PRO A 221 13.62 1.23 20.36
N ASP A 222 14.69 1.56 21.09
CA ASP A 222 15.24 2.91 21.09
C ASP A 222 15.92 3.20 19.74
N LEU A 223 15.38 4.16 19.00
CA LEU A 223 15.86 4.60 17.69
C LEU A 223 16.54 5.98 17.74
N SER A 224 16.74 6.56 18.94
CA SER A 224 17.22 7.94 19.11
C SER A 224 18.64 8.18 18.58
N GLY A 225 19.44 7.14 18.42
CA GLY A 225 20.80 7.19 17.88
C GLY A 225 20.92 7.02 16.36
N LEU A 226 19.82 6.75 15.65
CA LEU A 226 19.85 6.55 14.21
C LEU A 226 20.07 7.87 13.46
N SER A 227 20.80 7.79 12.35
CA SER A 227 20.80 8.85 11.34
C SER A 227 19.41 9.01 10.71
N LYS A 228 19.22 10.11 9.99
CA LYS A 228 17.97 10.37 9.25
C LYS A 228 17.67 9.23 8.28
N GLU A 229 18.67 8.80 7.52
CA GLU A 229 18.54 7.76 6.50
C GLU A 229 18.19 6.40 7.12
N GLU A 230 18.81 6.05 8.25
CA GLU A 230 18.51 4.82 8.99
C GLU A 230 17.09 4.85 9.58
N LEU A 231 16.67 5.99 10.14
CA LEU A 231 15.31 6.14 10.66
C LEU A 231 14.25 6.05 9.55
N VAL A 232 14.52 6.64 8.39
CA VAL A 232 13.64 6.50 7.22
C VAL A 232 13.58 5.04 6.77
N GLU A 233 14.68 4.29 6.80
CA GLU A 233 14.66 2.86 6.47
C GLU A 233 13.78 2.06 7.45
N GLU A 234 13.87 2.33 8.75
CA GLU A 234 12.99 1.71 9.76
C GLU A 234 11.51 1.99 9.48
N ILE A 235 11.18 3.22 9.06
CA ILE A 235 9.81 3.60 8.68
C ILE A 235 9.37 2.86 7.41
N LEU A 236 10.25 2.70 6.42
CA LEU A 236 9.96 1.95 5.20
C LEU A 236 9.78 0.45 5.46
N ILE A 237 10.54 -0.13 6.39
CA ILE A 237 10.32 -1.51 6.87
C ILE A 237 8.94 -1.63 7.52
N GLU A 238 8.56 -0.69 8.38
CA GLU A 238 7.24 -0.70 9.02
C GLU A 238 6.11 -0.51 8.00
N ARG A 239 6.30 0.33 6.97
CA ARG A 239 5.37 0.42 5.82
C ARG A 239 5.23 -0.91 5.09
N ARG A 240 6.32 -1.64 4.84
CA ARG A 240 6.27 -2.97 4.22
C ARG A 240 5.49 -3.96 5.09
N LYS A 241 5.70 -3.95 6.40
CA LYS A 241 4.99 -4.80 7.38
C LYS A 241 3.49 -4.50 7.39
N GLU A 242 3.14 -3.23 7.55
CA GLU A 242 1.77 -2.79 7.77
C GLU A 242 0.93 -2.81 6.49
N LEU A 243 1.50 -2.40 5.35
CA LEU A 243 0.77 -2.18 4.09
C LEU A 243 0.93 -3.34 3.09
N TRP A 244 1.38 -4.51 3.57
CA TRP A 244 1.54 -5.70 2.74
C TRP A 244 0.23 -6.03 2.02
N GLY A 245 0.30 -6.24 0.70
CA GLY A 245 -0.82 -6.60 -0.17
C GLY A 245 -1.82 -5.47 -0.46
N GLU A 246 -1.61 -4.26 0.07
CA GLU A 246 -2.50 -3.10 -0.13
C GLU A 246 -2.10 -2.21 -1.33
N GLY A 247 -0.99 -2.54 -2.02
CA GLY A 247 -0.65 -1.93 -3.33
C GLY A 247 0.51 -0.92 -3.34
N PHE A 248 1.22 -0.74 -2.22
CA PHE A 248 2.22 0.33 -2.06
C PHE A 248 3.66 -0.02 -2.45
N GLY A 249 4.00 -1.31 -2.57
CA GLY A 249 5.39 -1.75 -2.70
C GLY A 249 6.14 -1.10 -3.88
N LEU A 250 5.55 -1.12 -5.08
CA LEU A 250 6.20 -0.55 -6.26
C LEU A 250 6.30 0.99 -6.20
N SER A 251 5.27 1.67 -5.68
CA SER A 251 5.28 3.12 -5.55
C SER A 251 6.31 3.61 -4.54
N ASP A 252 6.49 2.89 -3.43
CA ASP A 252 7.51 3.23 -2.42
C ASP A 252 8.91 3.04 -2.99
N LEU A 253 9.18 1.92 -3.69
CA LEU A 253 10.46 1.68 -4.35
C LEU A 253 10.80 2.78 -5.37
N LYS A 254 9.84 3.17 -6.22
CA LYS A 254 10.06 4.22 -7.22
C LYS A 254 10.35 5.58 -6.59
N ARG A 255 9.55 5.99 -5.59
CA ARG A 255 9.71 7.28 -4.92
C ARG A 255 11.05 7.37 -4.19
N ARG A 256 11.44 6.29 -3.50
CA ARG A 256 12.71 6.21 -2.77
C ARG A 256 13.91 5.83 -3.65
N GLN A 257 13.70 5.64 -4.96
CA GLN A 257 14.71 5.19 -5.90
C GLN A 257 15.47 3.95 -5.42
N LYS A 258 14.73 2.96 -4.91
CA LYS A 258 15.27 1.70 -4.40
C LYS A 258 15.09 0.56 -5.41
N PRO A 259 16.03 -0.39 -5.49
CA PRO A 259 15.82 -1.63 -6.23
C PRO A 259 14.80 -2.52 -5.52
N VAL A 260 14.20 -3.45 -6.27
CA VAL A 260 13.53 -4.62 -5.68
C VAL A 260 14.59 -5.48 -4.99
N GLU A 261 14.31 -5.90 -3.75
CA GLU A 261 15.14 -6.82 -2.98
C GLU A 261 14.45 -8.17 -2.86
N ARG A 262 15.09 -9.23 -3.37
CA ARG A 262 14.61 -10.60 -3.27
C ARG A 262 15.79 -11.53 -3.10
N THR A 263 15.71 -12.37 -2.08
CA THR A 263 16.69 -13.41 -1.80
C THR A 263 16.00 -14.76 -1.84
N ALA A 264 16.69 -15.78 -2.35
CA ALA A 264 16.20 -17.15 -2.25
C ALA A 264 16.02 -17.53 -0.77
N ALA A 265 14.99 -18.30 -0.47
CA ALA A 265 14.84 -18.94 0.82
C ALA A 265 15.26 -20.41 0.69
N THR A 266 16.00 -20.92 1.67
CA THR A 266 16.46 -22.31 1.73
C THR A 266 16.14 -22.88 3.10
N GLY A 267 16.11 -24.22 3.19
CA GLY A 267 15.80 -24.94 4.41
C GLY A 267 14.49 -25.70 4.35
N LEU A 268 14.09 -26.25 5.49
CA LEU A 268 12.88 -27.04 5.64
C LEU A 268 11.86 -26.27 6.48
N VAL A 269 10.59 -26.44 6.15
CA VAL A 269 9.48 -26.00 7.01
C VAL A 269 9.63 -26.69 8.38
N PRO A 270 9.55 -25.96 9.51
CA PRO A 270 9.79 -26.52 10.84
C PRO A 270 8.99 -27.79 11.11
N ASP A 271 9.62 -28.77 11.74
CA ASP A 271 9.05 -30.07 12.10
C ASP A 271 8.49 -30.89 10.93
N THR A 272 8.95 -30.62 9.70
CA THR A 272 8.59 -31.36 8.49
C THR A 272 9.81 -31.65 7.61
N ASN A 273 9.62 -32.46 6.56
CA ASN A 273 10.59 -32.67 5.49
C ASN A 273 10.25 -31.87 4.22
N ILE A 274 9.45 -30.80 4.35
CA ILE A 274 9.00 -29.99 3.22
C ILE A 274 10.02 -28.87 2.98
N GLU A 275 10.54 -28.77 1.76
CA GLU A 275 11.42 -27.67 1.36
C GLU A 275 10.69 -26.34 1.34
N ILE A 276 11.33 -25.30 1.87
CA ILE A 276 10.80 -23.93 1.83
C ILE A 276 10.78 -23.41 0.38
N LYS A 277 9.67 -22.79 0.00
CA LYS A 277 9.52 -22.04 -1.26
C LYS A 277 9.45 -20.55 -0.96
N GLY A 278 10.53 -19.85 -1.32
CA GLY A 278 10.60 -18.39 -1.30
C GLY A 278 10.56 -17.77 -2.70
N HIS A 279 11.26 -16.65 -2.88
CA HIS A 279 11.33 -15.97 -4.17
C HIS A 279 11.95 -16.83 -5.27
N THR A 280 11.28 -16.88 -6.43
CA THR A 280 11.75 -17.59 -7.64
C THR A 280 12.32 -16.65 -8.70
N VAL A 281 11.94 -15.38 -8.68
CA VAL A 281 12.42 -14.34 -9.60
C VAL A 281 13.39 -13.42 -8.86
N LEU A 282 14.68 -13.64 -9.07
CA LEU A 282 15.79 -12.96 -8.37
C LEU A 282 16.51 -11.93 -9.23
N ARG A 283 16.15 -11.82 -10.52
CA ARG A 283 16.72 -10.90 -11.50
C ARG A 283 15.67 -10.39 -12.46
N PHE A 284 15.99 -9.36 -13.23
CA PHE A 284 15.14 -8.91 -14.33
C PHE A 284 15.07 -9.94 -15.47
N PRO A 285 14.06 -9.86 -16.36
CA PRO A 285 13.92 -10.77 -17.51
C PRO A 285 15.14 -10.80 -18.45
N ASN A 286 15.90 -9.72 -18.53
CA ASN A 286 17.16 -9.62 -19.29
C ASN A 286 18.38 -10.21 -18.53
N ASN A 287 18.15 -10.89 -17.40
CA ASN A 287 19.15 -11.51 -16.54
C ASN A 287 20.13 -10.54 -15.86
N THR A 288 19.82 -9.23 -15.79
CA THR A 288 20.56 -8.29 -14.95
C THR A 288 20.02 -8.27 -13.53
N ASP A 289 20.86 -7.89 -12.56
CA ASP A 289 20.44 -7.69 -11.18
C ASP A 289 19.37 -6.58 -11.08
N PHE A 290 18.58 -6.62 -10.02
CA PHE A 290 17.61 -5.55 -9.74
C PHE A 290 18.36 -4.25 -9.43
N THR A 291 17.92 -3.17 -10.09
CA THR A 291 18.52 -1.84 -9.95
C THR A 291 17.43 -0.80 -9.72
N ALA A 292 17.78 0.25 -8.99
CA ALA A 292 16.92 1.41 -8.82
C ALA A 292 16.55 2.03 -10.17
N ASN A 293 15.38 2.66 -10.25
CA ASN A 293 14.91 3.42 -11.42
C ASN A 293 14.88 2.61 -12.74
N SER A 294 14.77 1.28 -12.65
CA SER A 294 14.67 0.42 -13.82
C SER A 294 13.40 0.67 -14.63
N PRO A 295 13.44 0.61 -15.98
CA PRO A 295 12.25 0.73 -16.82
C PRO A 295 11.22 -0.37 -16.55
N TYR A 296 11.64 -1.52 -16.01
CA TYR A 296 10.72 -2.59 -15.58
C TYR A 296 9.77 -2.17 -14.44
N TYR A 297 10.01 -1.03 -13.80
CA TYR A 297 9.14 -0.46 -12.77
C TYR A 297 8.10 0.53 -13.32
N LEU A 298 8.12 0.81 -14.63
CA LEU A 298 7.22 1.76 -15.29
C LEU A 298 6.15 1.03 -16.07
N PHE A 299 4.91 1.51 -15.96
CA PHE A 299 3.88 1.16 -16.92
C PHE A 299 4.19 1.81 -18.26
N ALA A 300 4.11 1.04 -19.34
CA ALA A 300 4.23 1.55 -20.69
C ALA A 300 2.91 2.20 -21.15
N ILE A 301 3.01 3.22 -22.01
CA ILE A 301 1.85 3.69 -22.76
C ILE A 301 1.38 2.53 -23.66
N PRO A 302 0.08 2.18 -23.66
CA PRO A 302 -0.42 1.07 -24.46
C PRO A 302 -0.12 1.26 -25.95
N GLU A 303 0.19 0.17 -26.65
CA GLU A 303 0.50 0.19 -28.08
C GLU A 303 -0.59 0.87 -28.91
N LEU A 304 -1.87 0.61 -28.60
CA LEU A 304 -3.00 1.24 -29.29
C LEU A 304 -3.04 2.76 -29.12
N GLU A 305 -2.61 3.29 -27.98
CA GLU A 305 -2.53 4.73 -27.77
C GLU A 305 -1.39 5.32 -28.61
N THR A 306 -0.23 4.66 -28.64
CA THR A 306 0.91 5.04 -29.51
C THR A 306 0.56 5.02 -31.00
N ILE A 307 -0.27 4.06 -31.45
CA ILE A 307 -0.70 3.98 -32.86
C ILE A 307 -1.71 5.07 -33.22
N ASN A 308 -2.68 5.33 -32.33
CA ASN A 308 -3.82 6.19 -32.66
C ASN A 308 -3.62 7.67 -32.33
N ASN A 309 -2.68 7.99 -31.44
CA ASN A 309 -2.37 9.37 -31.06
C ASN A 309 -1.01 9.78 -31.67
N PRO A 310 -1.00 10.50 -32.80
CA PRO A 310 0.23 10.88 -33.50
C PRO A 310 1.10 11.90 -32.74
N ASN A 311 0.63 12.42 -31.60
CA ASN A 311 1.31 13.46 -30.82
C ASN A 311 2.14 12.91 -29.63
N LEU A 312 2.24 11.58 -29.47
CA LEU A 312 2.91 10.93 -28.33
C LEU A 312 4.43 10.85 -28.40
#